data_AF-A0A7U9DYX4-F1
#
_entry.id   AF-A0A7U9DYX4-F1
#
_cell.length_a   1.000
_cell.length_b   1.000
_cell.length_c   1.000
_cell.angle_alpha   90.00
_cell.angle_beta   90.00
_cell.angle_gamma   90.00
#
_symmetry.space_group_name_H-M   'P 1'
#
loop_
_entity.id
_entity.type
_entity.pdbx_description
1 polymer ?
#
loop_
_entity_poly.entity_id
_entity_poly.type
_entity_poly.pdbx_seq_one_letter_code
_entity_poly.pdbx_strand_id
1 'polypeptide(L)'
;MANGSPVGPFYSYVDGYVRMSYDEEPYCRGGSHPDDLLDVMRKVGFGPMEDPDADADADADEDEDEDEVKSLTRAKSALAHHVTGVRLTRRLLETAEFTCGLVTKRPAVSWPRV
;
A
#
# COMPACT_ATOMS: atom_id res chain seq x y z
N MET A 1 -18.45 -12.90 -3.34
CA MET A 1 -18.03 -11.79 -2.46
C MET A 1 -16.58 -12.03 -2.12
N ALA A 2 -15.65 -11.26 -2.70
CA ALA A 2 -14.24 -11.38 -2.35
C ALA A 2 -13.97 -10.46 -1.16
N ASN A 3 -13.83 -11.03 0.03
CA ASN A 3 -13.14 -10.37 1.13
C ASN A 3 -11.66 -10.33 0.77
N GLY A 4 -11.26 -9.34 -0.02
CA GLY A 4 -9.84 -9.04 -0.20
C GLY A 4 -9.33 -8.53 1.14
N SER A 5 -8.30 -9.18 1.70
CA SER A 5 -7.58 -8.64 2.83
C SER A 5 -7.16 -7.19 2.51
N PRO A 6 -7.36 -6.21 3.42
CA PRO A 6 -6.93 -4.83 3.21
C PRO A 6 -5.40 -4.68 3.18
N VAL A 7 -4.67 -5.80 3.22
CA VAL A 7 -3.21 -5.90 3.33
C VAL A 7 -2.50 -5.79 1.99
N GLY A 8 -3.20 -5.78 0.84
CA GLY A 8 -2.52 -5.60 -0.45
C GLY A 8 -1.68 -4.31 -0.59
N PRO A 9 -0.72 -4.30 -1.54
CA PRO A 9 0.18 -3.18 -1.77
C PRO A 9 -0.57 -1.87 -2.04
N PHE A 10 -0.05 -0.77 -1.51
CA PHE A 10 -0.59 0.55 -1.74
C PHE A 10 0.06 1.17 -2.98
N TYR A 11 -0.75 1.86 -3.79
CA TYR A 11 -0.26 2.57 -4.97
C TYR A 11 -0.83 3.99 -5.00
N SER A 12 0.06 4.95 -5.24
CA SER A 12 -0.28 6.32 -5.60
C SER A 12 0.11 6.57 -7.06
N TYR A 13 -0.85 7.04 -7.84
CA TYR A 13 -0.65 7.40 -9.24
C TYR A 13 -0.74 8.91 -9.43
N VAL A 14 0.15 9.47 -10.25
CA VAL A 14 0.08 10.85 -10.74
C VAL A 14 0.26 10.79 -12.26
N ASP A 15 -0.68 11.38 -13.00
CA ASP A 15 -0.70 11.40 -14.47
C ASP A 15 -0.55 10.03 -15.13
N GLY A 16 -1.11 8.98 -14.49
CA GLY A 16 -1.06 7.60 -14.99
C GLY A 16 0.24 6.86 -14.67
N TYR A 17 1.18 7.48 -13.99
CA TYR A 17 2.43 6.86 -13.54
C TYR A 17 2.40 6.58 -12.05
N VAL A 18 3.00 5.46 -11.63
CA VAL A 18 3.18 5.15 -10.20
C VAL A 18 4.15 6.17 -9.62
N ARG A 19 3.60 7.08 -8.81
CA ARG A 19 4.40 8.03 -8.04
C ARG A 19 5.10 7.30 -6.90
N MET A 20 4.35 6.49 -6.17
CA MET A 20 4.83 5.75 -5.02
C MET A 20 4.03 4.44 -4.87
N SER A 21 4.72 3.38 -4.49
CA SER A 21 4.12 2.13 -4.01
C SER A 21 4.87 1.62 -2.79
N TYR A 22 4.19 0.94 -1.89
CA TYR A 22 4.81 0.10 -0.87
C TYR A 22 4.02 -1.19 -0.71
N ASP A 23 4.74 -2.27 -0.44
CA ASP A 23 4.16 -3.60 -0.30
C ASP A 23 3.62 -3.85 1.12
N GLU A 24 3.39 -5.12 1.46
CA GLU A 24 3.06 -5.54 2.82
C GLU A 24 4.11 -5.05 3.83
N GLU A 25 5.38 -5.10 3.44
CA GLU A 25 6.50 -4.50 4.16
C GLU A 25 6.70 -3.01 3.79
N PRO A 26 6.66 -2.07 4.77
CA PRO A 26 6.78 -0.63 4.49
C PRO A 26 8.10 -0.19 3.85
N TYR A 27 9.16 -0.99 4.01
CA TYR A 27 10.48 -0.73 3.42
C TYR A 27 10.58 -1.20 1.96
N CYS A 28 9.73 -2.14 1.53
CA CYS A 28 9.60 -2.59 0.15
C CYS A 28 8.81 -1.55 -0.68
N ARG A 29 9.48 -0.46 -1.04
CA ARG A 29 8.89 0.71 -1.72
C ARG A 29 9.44 0.95 -3.13
N GLY A 30 8.60 1.49 -4.00
CA GLY A 30 8.90 1.75 -5.40
C GLY A 30 8.17 2.95 -5.98
N GLY A 31 8.35 3.18 -7.28
CA GLY A 31 7.80 4.34 -7.99
C GLY A 31 8.85 5.40 -8.31
N SER A 32 8.41 6.51 -8.88
CA SER A 32 9.30 7.62 -9.27
C SER A 32 9.81 8.43 -8.07
N HIS A 33 9.04 8.49 -6.99
CA HIS A 33 9.34 9.27 -5.79
C HIS A 33 8.99 8.46 -4.52
N PRO A 34 9.67 7.33 -4.27
CA PRO A 34 9.31 6.39 -3.20
C PRO A 34 9.53 6.99 -1.80
N ASP A 35 10.48 7.92 -1.65
CA ASP A 35 10.89 8.44 -0.35
C ASP A 35 10.15 9.71 0.09
N ASP A 36 9.37 10.35 -0.79
CA ASP A 36 8.71 11.64 -0.53
C ASP A 36 7.71 11.59 0.65
N LEU A 37 7.18 10.41 0.95
CA LEU A 37 6.12 10.21 1.95
C LEU A 37 6.62 9.52 3.22
N LEU A 38 7.93 9.28 3.38
CA LEU A 38 8.49 8.58 4.54
C LEU A 38 8.16 9.26 5.87
N ASP A 39 8.25 10.59 5.92
CA ASP A 39 7.91 11.37 7.11
C ASP A 39 6.43 11.20 7.49
N VAL A 40 5.56 11.12 6.49
CA VAL A 40 4.12 10.94 6.68
C VAL A 40 3.84 9.51 7.12
N MET A 41 4.46 8.51 6.48
CA MET A 41 4.31 7.09 6.82
C MET A 41 4.72 6.83 8.26
N ARG A 42 5.87 7.36 8.70
CA ARG A 42 6.30 7.28 10.11
C ARG A 42 5.28 7.93 11.04
N LYS A 43 4.75 9.09 10.68
CA LYS A 43 3.76 9.82 11.49
C LYS A 43 2.42 9.10 11.61
N VAL A 44 1.98 8.38 10.58
CA VAL A 44 0.69 7.67 10.57
C VAL A 44 0.78 6.25 11.12
N GLY A 45 1.97 5.82 11.55
CA GLY A 45 2.17 4.57 12.27
C GLY A 45 2.56 3.38 11.40
N PHE A 46 3.18 3.61 10.24
CA PHE A 46 3.90 2.53 9.56
C PHE A 46 5.04 2.04 10.47
N GLY A 47 5.25 0.72 10.46
CA GLY A 47 6.30 0.03 11.23
C GLY A 47 7.71 0.41 10.78
N PRO A 48 8.72 -0.41 11.09
CA PRO A 48 10.09 -0.15 10.69
C PRO A 48 10.17 0.14 9.18
N MET A 49 10.76 1.28 8.82
CA MET A 49 10.96 1.69 7.42
C MET A 49 12.30 1.17 6.86
N GLU A 50 12.94 0.30 7.64
CA GLU A 50 14.22 -0.37 7.40
C GLU A 50 13.96 -1.88 7.51
N ASP A 51 14.69 -2.65 6.72
CA ASP A 51 14.61 -4.11 6.69
C ASP A 51 15.13 -4.70 8.01
N PRO A 52 14.31 -5.44 8.77
CA PRO A 52 14.73 -6.07 10.02
C PRO A 52 15.76 -7.20 9.80
N ASP A 53 15.82 -7.80 8.60
CA ASP A 53 16.70 -8.92 8.25
C ASP A 53 18.07 -8.47 7.74
N ALA A 54 18.38 -7.17 7.81
CA ALA A 54 19.73 -6.68 7.57
C ALA A 54 20.76 -7.24 8.57
N ASP A 55 20.32 -7.72 9.75
CA ASP A 55 21.16 -8.31 10.81
C ASP A 55 20.50 -9.44 11.65
N ALA A 56 19.31 -9.96 11.30
CA ALA A 56 18.64 -11.01 12.08
C ALA A 56 18.11 -12.16 11.21
N ASP A 57 18.31 -13.39 11.68
CA ASP A 57 17.81 -14.62 11.07
C ASP A 57 16.27 -14.62 11.07
N ALA A 58 15.67 -14.71 9.88
CA ALA A 58 14.24 -14.70 9.62
C ALA A 58 13.52 -15.93 10.22
N ASP A 59 13.09 -15.81 11.48
CA ASP A 59 12.08 -16.66 12.12
C ASP A 59 10.98 -15.74 12.69
N ALA A 60 10.28 -15.00 11.82
CA ALA A 60 9.03 -14.32 12.18
C ALA A 60 7.87 -15.24 11.77
N ASP A 61 7.18 -15.79 12.76
CA ASP A 61 5.97 -16.57 12.56
C ASP A 61 4.94 -15.74 11.76
N GLU A 62 4.49 -16.27 10.61
CA GLU A 62 3.49 -15.66 9.70
C GLU A 62 2.06 -15.62 10.29
N ASP A 63 1.93 -15.64 11.62
CA ASP A 63 0.65 -15.47 12.28
C ASP A 63 0.37 -13.97 12.39
N GLU A 64 -0.16 -13.38 11.31
CA GLU A 64 -0.59 -11.98 11.27
C GLU A 64 -1.54 -11.67 12.45
N ASP A 65 -1.02 -10.98 13.47
CA ASP A 65 -1.82 -10.54 14.61
C ASP A 65 -2.97 -9.65 14.09
N GLU A 66 -4.22 -9.99 14.42
CA GLU A 66 -5.38 -9.20 13.97
C GLU A 66 -5.28 -7.72 14.34
N ASP A 67 -4.55 -7.41 15.41
CA ASP A 67 -4.30 -6.05 15.88
C ASP A 67 -3.27 -5.31 15.02
N GLU A 68 -2.28 -6.02 14.46
CA GLU A 68 -1.31 -5.47 13.51
C GLU A 68 -1.99 -5.13 12.17
N VAL A 69 -2.83 -6.04 11.65
CA VAL A 69 -3.61 -5.82 10.42
C VAL A 69 -4.53 -4.60 10.56
N LYS A 70 -5.20 -4.45 11.72
CA LYS A 70 -6.03 -3.27 12.02
C LYS A 70 -5.19 -2.00 12.11
N SER A 71 -3.98 -2.07 12.65
CA SER A 71 -3.05 -0.93 12.74
C SER A 71 -2.59 -0.46 11.37
N LEU A 72 -2.10 -1.37 10.53
CA LEU A 72 -1.68 -1.09 9.15
C LEU A 72 -2.84 -0.53 8.31
N THR A 73 -4.04 -1.08 8.46
CA THR A 73 -5.24 -0.56 7.77
C THR A 73 -5.53 0.90 8.13
N ARG A 74 -5.36 1.28 9.41
CA ARG A 74 -5.52 2.67 9.87
C ARG A 74 -4.42 3.57 9.31
N ALA A 75 -3.17 3.10 9.32
CA ALA A 75 -2.02 3.83 8.77
C ALA A 75 -2.19 4.09 7.26
N LYS A 76 -2.56 3.05 6.49
CA LYS A 76 -2.90 3.15 5.05
C LYS A 76 -4.03 4.16 4.80
N SER A 77 -5.09 4.14 5.60
CA SER A 77 -6.21 5.09 5.48
C SER A 77 -5.80 6.54 5.77
N ALA A 78 -4.94 6.74 6.77
CA ALA A 78 -4.41 8.06 7.12
C ALA A 78 -3.45 8.59 6.05
N LEU A 79 -2.63 7.74 5.45
CA LEU A 79 -1.77 8.10 4.34
C LEU A 79 -2.59 8.45 3.09
N ALA A 80 -3.61 7.65 2.76
CA ALA A 80 -4.52 7.95 1.66
C ALA A 80 -5.18 9.33 1.84
N HIS A 81 -5.61 9.66 3.06
CA HIS A 81 -6.14 10.98 3.39
C HIS A 81 -5.09 12.09 3.21
N HIS A 82 -3.84 11.85 3.60
CA HIS A 82 -2.77 12.83 3.39
C HIS A 82 -2.53 13.11 1.90
N VAL A 83 -2.44 12.06 1.09
CA VAL A 83 -2.13 12.17 -0.35
C VAL A 83 -3.29 12.76 -1.15
N THR A 84 -4.53 12.40 -0.81
CA THR A 84 -5.72 12.81 -1.58
C THR A 84 -6.46 14.01 -1.01
N GLY A 85 -6.22 14.37 0.25
CA GLY A 85 -7.06 15.29 1.01
C GLY A 85 -8.46 14.74 1.35
N VAL A 86 -8.77 13.49 0.98
CA VAL A 86 -10.07 12.86 1.20
C VAL A 86 -10.02 11.95 2.41
N ARG A 87 -10.79 12.27 3.44
CA ARG A 87 -10.90 11.43 4.63
C ARG A 87 -11.81 10.23 4.35
N LEU A 88 -11.20 9.06 4.19
CA LEU A 88 -11.93 7.80 4.08
C LEU A 88 -12.69 7.54 5.40
N THR A 89 -14.01 7.50 5.31
CA THR A 89 -14.90 7.16 6.44
C THR A 89 -15.89 6.11 5.98
N ARG A 90 -16.43 5.34 6.92
CA ARG A 90 -17.48 4.37 6.63
C ARG A 90 -18.65 5.00 5.87
N ARG A 91 -19.14 6.15 6.34
CA ARG A 91 -20.22 6.90 5.69
C ARG A 91 -19.85 7.30 4.26
N LEU A 92 -18.62 7.78 4.03
CA LEU A 92 -18.17 8.14 2.69
C LEU A 92 -18.20 6.92 1.76
N LEU A 93 -17.69 5.78 2.22
CA LEU A 93 -17.68 4.55 1.43
C LEU A 93 -19.10 4.02 1.15
N GLU A 94 -20.04 4.20 2.10
CA GLU A 94 -21.43 3.79 1.94
C GLU A 94 -22.23 4.69 0.99
N THR A 95 -21.87 5.97 0.87
CA THR A 95 -22.63 6.94 0.05
C THR A 95 -21.92 7.37 -1.23
N ALA A 96 -20.66 7.02 -1.42
CA ALA A 96 -19.90 7.41 -2.60
C ALA A 96 -20.38 6.65 -3.83
N GLU A 97 -20.52 7.36 -4.95
CA GLU A 97 -20.70 6.73 -6.25
C GLU A 97 -19.34 6.30 -6.80
N PHE A 98 -19.15 4.99 -6.96
CA PHE A 98 -17.93 4.43 -7.53
C PHE A 98 -18.10 4.27 -9.03
N THR A 99 -17.27 4.99 -9.80
CA THR A 99 -17.17 4.74 -11.25
C THR A 99 -16.24 3.55 -11.47
N CYS A 100 -16.82 2.39 -11.78
CA CYS A 100 -16.06 1.19 -12.12
C CYS A 100 -15.70 1.18 -13.60
N GLY A 101 -14.47 0.80 -13.92
CA GLY A 101 -14.00 0.58 -15.29
C GLY A 101 -13.32 -0.78 -15.43
N LEU A 102 -13.41 -1.40 -16.61
CA LEU A 102 -12.68 -2.62 -16.93
C LEU A 102 -11.31 -2.24 -17.48
N VAL A 103 -10.25 -2.57 -16.74
CA VAL A 103 -8.87 -2.45 -17.25
C VAL A 103 -8.49 -3.78 -17.88
N THR A 104 -8.31 -3.81 -19.20
CA THR A 104 -7.72 -4.97 -19.87
C THR A 104 -6.25 -5.03 -19.50
N LYS A 105 -5.84 -6.05 -18.73
CA LYS A 105 -4.42 -6.30 -18.45
C LYS A 105 -3.71 -6.50 -19.80
N ARG A 106 -2.81 -5.58 -20.17
CA ARG A 106 -1.96 -5.83 -21.35
C ARG A 106 -1.21 -7.16 -21.11
N PRO A 107 -1.14 -8.06 -22.10
CA PRO A 107 -0.31 -9.24 -21.97
C PRO A 107 1.11 -8.79 -21.62
N ALA A 108 1.71 -9.43 -20.61
CA ALA A 108 3.08 -9.13 -20.22
C ALA A 108 3.97 -9.23 -21.47
N VAL A 109 4.77 -8.20 -21.72
CA VAL A 109 5.74 -8.23 -22.80
C VAL A 109 6.74 -9.33 -22.46
N SER A 110 6.62 -10.49 -23.10
CA SER A 110 7.64 -11.52 -23.01
C SER A 110 8.89 -10.96 -23.67
N TRP A 111 9.91 -10.64 -22.87
CA TRP A 111 11.22 -10.30 -23.42
C TRP A 111 11.72 -11.50 -24.23
N PRO A 112 12.15 -11.32 -25.49
CA PRO A 112 12.79 -12.40 -26.22
C PRO A 112 14.04 -12.81 -25.44
N ARG A 113 14.09 -14.06 -24.99
CA ARG A 113 15.33 -14.67 -24.51
C ARG A 113 16.32 -14.68 -25.68
N VAL A 114 17.41 -13.93 -25.53
CA VAL A 114 18.63 -14.10 -26.34
C VAL A 114 19.56 -15.02 -25.59
#